data_AF-Q253Q7-F1
#
_entry.id   AF-Q253Q7-F1
#
_cell.length_a   1.000
_cell.length_b   1.000
_cell.length_c   1.000
_cell.angle_alpha   90.00
_cell.angle_beta   90.00
_cell.angle_gamma   90.00
#
_symmetry.space_group_name_H-M   'P 1'
#
loop_
_entity.id
_entity.type
_entity.pdbx_description
1 polymer ?
#
loop_
_entity_poly.entity_id
_entity_poly.type
_entity_poly.pdbx_seq_one_letter_code
_entity_poly.pdbx_strand_id
1 'polypeptide(L)'
;MSTPFVTTLSSSLYGLLKDRLEEKGFILTQPQYTIFQARSPSVMCTLYSSGKLVVQGKGSKEFIEFFLEPEILLTFTHNRVEADLRPRLGVDESGKGDFFGPLCIAGVYARDEETLKSLYKTKIQDSKLLNDAQILSLAKTIRSSCTYDVMILYPEKYNELYGKFHNLNILLAWAHATIIDKLAPRPSGEVFAISDQFASSESVLLNALKKKNTDISVIQKVRAEQDIVVAAASILAREAFITTMTNLEQRFSLKLPKGASAQVKSVGKSILNSRGKEVLSLVCKTHFKTFNEICDSASA
;
A
#
# COMPACT_ATOMS: atom_id res chain seq x y z
N MET A 1 4.72 16.74 -30.61
CA MET A 1 3.97 17.50 -29.58
C MET A 1 3.08 16.52 -28.85
N SER A 2 3.13 16.48 -27.52
CA SER A 2 2.21 15.64 -26.73
C SER A 2 0.77 16.12 -26.93
N THR A 3 -0.14 15.19 -27.20
CA THR A 3 -1.57 15.48 -27.34
C THR A 3 -2.08 16.17 -26.07
N PRO A 4 -2.82 17.28 -26.16
CA PRO A 4 -3.34 17.97 -24.99
C PRO A 4 -4.37 17.09 -24.28
N PHE A 5 -4.32 17.05 -22.95
CA PHE A 5 -5.36 16.42 -22.14
C PHE A 5 -6.60 17.29 -22.14
N VAL A 6 -7.75 16.67 -22.31
CA VAL A 6 -9.04 17.34 -22.35
C VAL A 6 -10.04 16.55 -21.52
N THR A 7 -10.72 17.21 -20.61
CA THR A 7 -11.82 16.65 -19.82
C THR A 7 -12.91 17.70 -19.61
N THR A 8 -14.01 17.31 -18.97
CA THR A 8 -15.08 18.23 -18.55
C THR A 8 -15.07 18.28 -17.03
N LEU A 9 -15.03 19.48 -16.46
CA LEU A 9 -15.03 19.71 -15.02
C LEU A 9 -16.41 20.20 -14.57
N SER A 10 -16.91 19.67 -13.45
CA SER A 10 -18.13 20.19 -12.82
C SER A 10 -17.89 21.61 -12.29
N SER A 11 -18.87 22.50 -12.43
CA SER A 11 -18.81 23.87 -11.91
C SER A 11 -18.53 23.94 -10.41
N SER A 12 -18.95 22.92 -9.65
CA SER A 12 -18.66 22.78 -8.22
C SER A 12 -17.17 22.68 -7.89
N LEU A 13 -16.32 22.27 -8.85
CA LEU A 13 -14.88 22.08 -8.65
C LEU A 13 -14.03 23.26 -9.16
N TYR A 14 -14.64 24.28 -9.77
CA TYR A 14 -13.90 25.39 -10.38
C TYR A 14 -13.11 26.19 -9.34
N GLY A 15 -13.74 26.49 -8.20
CA GLY A 15 -13.09 27.17 -7.08
C GLY A 15 -11.92 26.37 -6.54
N LEU A 16 -12.16 25.10 -6.21
CA LEU A 16 -11.11 24.20 -5.70
C LEU A 16 -9.91 24.10 -6.64
N LEU A 17 -10.14 23.93 -7.95
CA LEU A 17 -9.04 23.87 -8.92
C LEU A 17 -8.27 25.18 -8.98
N LYS A 18 -8.97 26.33 -8.96
CA LYS A 18 -8.33 27.64 -9.01
C LYS A 18 -7.45 27.87 -7.77
N ASP A 19 -7.99 27.64 -6.58
CA ASP A 19 -7.29 27.86 -5.30
C ASP A 19 -6.03 26.99 -5.22
N ARG A 20 -6.12 25.71 -5.59
CA ARG A 20 -4.98 24.79 -5.60
C ARG A 20 -3.91 25.16 -6.63
N LEU A 21 -4.30 25.72 -7.77
CA LEU A 21 -3.35 26.21 -8.78
C LEU A 21 -2.58 27.44 -8.27
N GLU A 22 -3.26 28.36 -7.57
CA GLU A 22 -2.62 29.51 -6.90
C GLU A 22 -1.64 29.05 -5.82
N GLU A 23 -2.03 28.10 -4.97
CA GLU A 23 -1.15 27.51 -3.94
C GLU A 23 0.12 26.89 -4.54
N LYS A 24 0.03 26.30 -5.74
CA LYS A 24 1.18 25.74 -6.47
C LYS A 24 1.97 26.77 -7.28
N GLY A 25 1.63 28.05 -7.20
CA GLY A 25 2.36 29.15 -7.84
C GLY A 25 2.08 29.32 -9.33
N PHE A 26 0.94 28.85 -9.84
CA PHE A 26 0.54 29.13 -11.22
C PHE A 26 0.11 30.59 -11.37
N ILE A 27 0.46 31.20 -12.50
CA ILE A 27 0.01 32.54 -12.85
C ILE A 27 -1.34 32.42 -13.55
N LEU A 28 -2.36 33.06 -12.99
CA LEU A 28 -3.71 33.09 -13.54
C LEU A 28 -3.94 34.31 -14.42
N THR A 29 -4.63 34.07 -15.53
CA THR A 29 -5.16 35.07 -16.45
C THR A 29 -6.57 34.67 -16.84
N GLN A 30 -7.34 35.56 -17.48
CA GLN A 30 -8.70 35.27 -17.93
C GLN A 30 -8.90 35.63 -19.40
N PRO A 31 -8.44 34.79 -20.35
CA PRO A 31 -8.71 34.95 -21.77
C PRO A 31 -10.21 34.87 -22.11
N GLN A 32 -10.56 35.29 -23.32
CA GLN A 32 -11.94 35.22 -23.81
C GLN A 32 -12.48 33.78 -23.78
N TYR A 33 -13.75 33.63 -23.39
CA TYR A 33 -14.45 32.33 -23.26
C TYR A 33 -13.88 31.36 -22.22
N THR A 34 -13.08 31.87 -21.27
CA THR A 34 -12.54 31.09 -20.16
C THR A 34 -13.09 31.52 -18.81
N ILE A 35 -13.20 30.57 -17.88
CA ILE A 35 -13.30 30.87 -16.46
C ILE A 35 -11.93 31.37 -15.97
N PHE A 36 -10.86 30.66 -16.34
CA PHE A 36 -9.47 31.10 -16.17
C PHE A 36 -8.51 30.31 -17.08
N GLN A 37 -7.30 30.85 -17.25
CA GLN A 37 -6.13 30.14 -17.72
C GLN A 37 -5.01 30.27 -16.67
N ALA A 38 -4.52 29.14 -16.18
CA ALA A 38 -3.40 29.05 -15.27
C ALA A 38 -2.15 28.56 -16.00
N ARG A 39 -1.00 29.21 -15.78
CA ARG A 39 0.26 28.90 -16.47
C ARG A 39 1.42 28.75 -15.48
N SER A 40 2.23 27.71 -15.68
CA SER A 40 3.54 27.50 -15.07
C SER A 40 4.61 27.35 -16.17
N PRO A 41 5.91 27.25 -15.85
CA PRO A 41 6.96 27.05 -16.86
C PRO A 41 6.79 25.80 -17.72
N SER A 42 6.13 24.75 -17.21
CA SER A 42 6.00 23.45 -17.86
C SER A 42 4.57 23.05 -18.21
N VAL A 43 3.56 23.73 -17.67
CA VAL A 43 2.13 23.36 -17.79
C VAL A 43 1.26 24.58 -18.04
N MET A 44 0.27 24.41 -18.92
CA MET A 44 -0.82 25.35 -19.14
C MET A 44 -2.15 24.62 -18.93
N CYS A 45 -2.98 25.15 -18.03
CA CYS A 45 -4.28 24.61 -17.65
C CYS A 45 -5.35 25.66 -17.95
N THR A 46 -6.26 25.38 -18.89
CA THR A 46 -7.30 26.33 -19.32
C THR A 46 -8.68 25.74 -19.08
N LEU A 47 -9.50 26.44 -18.28
CA LEU A 47 -10.88 26.07 -18.02
C LEU A 47 -11.80 27.02 -18.81
N TYR A 48 -12.55 26.47 -19.77
CA TYR A 48 -13.48 27.20 -20.60
C TYR A 48 -14.83 27.40 -19.90
N SER A 49 -15.57 28.43 -20.31
CA SER A 49 -16.93 28.70 -19.79
C SER A 49 -17.90 27.54 -20.01
N SER A 50 -17.64 26.67 -20.99
CA SER A 50 -18.40 25.43 -21.25
C SER A 50 -18.11 24.30 -20.26
N GLY A 51 -17.17 24.49 -19.33
CA GLY A 51 -16.65 23.45 -18.42
C GLY A 51 -15.60 22.53 -19.01
N LYS A 52 -15.24 22.72 -20.28
CA LYS A 52 -14.09 22.03 -20.89
C LYS A 52 -12.80 22.47 -20.20
N LEU A 53 -12.04 21.53 -19.65
CA LEU A 53 -10.71 21.73 -19.08
C LEU A 53 -9.66 21.17 -20.03
N VAL A 54 -8.66 21.98 -20.36
CA VAL A 54 -7.57 21.61 -21.29
C VAL A 54 -6.23 21.79 -20.60
N VAL A 55 -5.42 20.73 -20.54
CA VAL A 55 -4.08 20.74 -19.96
C VAL A 55 -3.04 20.40 -21.02
N GLN A 56 -2.02 21.23 -21.14
CA GLN A 56 -0.99 21.15 -22.17
C GLN A 56 0.38 21.50 -21.59
N GLY A 57 1.46 21.17 -22.29
CA GLY A 57 2.84 21.48 -21.89
C GLY A 57 3.68 20.24 -21.64
N LYS A 58 4.99 20.42 -21.45
CA LYS A 58 5.94 19.31 -21.28
C LYS A 58 5.77 18.60 -19.94
N GLY A 59 5.31 19.31 -18.90
CA GLY A 59 5.03 18.75 -17.57
C GLY A 59 3.59 18.30 -17.38
N SER A 60 2.77 18.25 -18.44
CA SER A 60 1.34 17.97 -18.32
C SER A 60 1.09 16.59 -17.71
N LYS A 61 1.87 15.57 -18.09
CA LYS A 61 1.70 14.21 -17.60
C LYS A 61 1.78 14.11 -16.07
N GLU A 62 2.88 14.60 -15.48
CA GLU A 62 3.07 14.62 -14.03
C GLU A 62 2.03 15.50 -13.33
N PHE A 63 1.71 16.66 -13.89
CA PHE A 63 0.67 17.53 -13.32
C PHE A 63 -0.69 16.86 -13.28
N ILE A 64 -1.04 16.09 -14.31
CA ILE A 64 -2.32 15.40 -14.34
C ILE A 64 -2.29 14.23 -13.34
N GLU A 65 -1.27 13.38 -13.42
CA GLU A 65 -1.13 12.15 -12.64
C GLU A 65 -1.01 12.40 -11.12
N PHE A 66 -0.28 13.44 -10.72
CA PHE A 66 0.02 13.70 -9.30
C PHE A 66 -0.79 14.84 -8.67
N PHE A 67 -1.55 15.59 -9.45
CA PHE A 67 -2.36 16.68 -8.92
C PHE A 67 -3.80 16.67 -9.46
N LEU A 68 -3.98 16.82 -10.78
CA LEU A 68 -5.32 17.02 -11.32
C LEU A 68 -6.25 15.83 -11.05
N GLU A 69 -5.76 14.62 -11.25
CA GLU A 69 -6.53 13.39 -11.03
C GLU A 69 -6.77 13.08 -9.54
N PRO A 70 -5.73 13.00 -8.70
CA PRO A 70 -5.92 12.61 -7.31
C PRO A 70 -6.59 13.70 -6.46
N GLU A 71 -6.40 14.98 -6.77
CA GLU A 71 -6.87 16.07 -5.90
C GLU A 71 -8.14 16.76 -6.41
N ILE A 72 -8.36 16.80 -7.73
CA ILE A 72 -9.45 17.60 -8.34
C ILE A 72 -10.51 16.70 -8.97
N LEU A 73 -10.11 15.87 -9.92
CA LEU A 73 -11.06 15.04 -10.67
C LEU A 73 -11.54 13.82 -9.87
N LEU A 74 -10.76 13.40 -8.87
CA LEU A 74 -10.97 12.16 -8.12
C LEU A 74 -11.18 10.95 -9.04
N THR A 75 -10.59 11.01 -10.24
CA THR A 75 -10.70 10.00 -11.30
C THR A 75 -9.37 9.90 -12.03
N PHE A 76 -8.91 8.67 -12.27
CA PHE A 76 -7.69 8.37 -13.00
C PHE A 76 -8.05 8.05 -14.46
N THR A 77 -8.11 9.08 -15.32
CA THR A 77 -8.56 9.03 -16.72
C THR A 77 -7.43 9.25 -17.73
N HIS A 78 -6.42 10.03 -17.38
CA HIS A 78 -5.17 10.29 -18.07
C HIS A 78 -4.12 9.23 -17.76
N ASN A 79 -4.61 8.01 -17.60
CA ASN A 79 -4.00 6.83 -18.13
C ASN A 79 -5.16 5.86 -18.47
N ARG A 80 -5.70 5.97 -19.69
CA ARG A 80 -5.62 4.77 -20.55
C ARG A 80 -4.14 4.53 -20.89
N VAL A 81 -3.30 4.34 -19.87
CA VAL A 81 -2.29 3.29 -19.97
C VAL A 81 -3.18 2.09 -20.21
N GLU A 82 -3.07 1.47 -21.38
CA GLU A 82 -3.57 0.11 -21.54
C GLU A 82 -3.15 -0.62 -20.28
N ALA A 83 -4.14 -0.91 -19.42
CA ALA A 83 -3.91 -1.18 -18.01
C ALA A 83 -2.82 -2.24 -17.94
N ASP A 84 -1.60 -1.91 -17.48
CA ASP A 84 -0.38 -2.68 -17.84
C ASP A 84 -0.69 -4.17 -17.72
N LEU A 85 -0.76 -4.87 -18.87
CA LEU A 85 -1.23 -6.25 -18.93
C LEU A 85 -0.07 -7.26 -18.88
N ARG A 86 1.16 -6.77 -18.66
CA ARG A 86 2.33 -7.64 -18.50
C ARG A 86 2.19 -8.47 -17.23
N PRO A 87 2.42 -9.79 -17.29
CA PRO A 87 2.40 -10.64 -16.11
C PRO A 87 3.39 -10.14 -15.06
N ARG A 88 2.93 -10.02 -13.82
CA ARG A 88 3.73 -9.47 -12.72
C ARG A 88 3.28 -9.93 -11.35
N LEU A 89 4.21 -9.86 -10.41
CA LEU A 89 3.94 -10.09 -8.99
C LEU A 89 3.84 -8.76 -8.24
N GLY A 90 2.90 -8.68 -7.31
CA GLY A 90 2.86 -7.64 -6.30
C GLY A 90 3.11 -8.26 -4.93
N VAL A 91 3.86 -7.58 -4.08
CA VAL A 91 4.01 -7.95 -2.67
C VAL A 91 3.75 -6.75 -1.76
N ASP A 92 3.12 -7.01 -0.63
CA ASP A 92 2.85 -6.02 0.40
C ASP A 92 2.70 -6.68 1.78
N GLU A 93 2.74 -5.89 2.84
CA GLU A 93 2.62 -6.35 4.22
C GLU A 93 1.52 -5.64 5.02
N SER A 94 1.04 -6.31 6.07
CA SER A 94 0.16 -5.74 7.08
C SER A 94 0.58 -6.14 8.48
N GLY A 95 0.31 -5.28 9.45
CA GLY A 95 0.66 -5.51 10.85
C GLY A 95 2.04 -4.97 11.27
N LYS A 96 2.81 -4.32 10.38
CA LYS A 96 4.15 -3.81 10.73
C LYS A 96 4.16 -2.80 11.88
N GLY A 97 3.12 -1.97 11.98
CA GLY A 97 2.99 -0.90 12.99
C GLY A 97 2.07 -1.27 14.16
N ASP A 98 1.47 -2.45 14.14
CA ASP A 98 0.57 -2.94 15.17
C ASP A 98 1.38 -3.60 16.30
N PHE A 99 1.20 -3.14 17.54
CA PHE A 99 1.89 -3.71 18.69
C PHE A 99 1.46 -5.15 18.95
N PHE A 100 0.15 -5.39 18.92
CA PHE A 100 -0.43 -6.73 19.01
C PHE A 100 -0.51 -7.39 17.62
N GLY A 101 -0.49 -8.71 17.62
CA GLY A 101 -0.76 -9.49 16.43
C GLY A 101 0.44 -9.70 15.51
N PRO A 102 0.19 -10.39 14.39
CA PRO A 102 1.25 -10.87 13.51
C PRO A 102 1.86 -9.75 12.66
N LEU A 103 2.92 -10.11 11.96
CA LEU A 103 3.29 -9.48 10.70
C LEU A 103 2.87 -10.42 9.56
N CYS A 104 2.05 -9.93 8.64
CA CYS A 104 1.55 -10.70 7.50
C CYS A 104 2.13 -10.14 6.21
N ILE A 105 2.71 -10.98 5.37
CA ILE A 105 3.22 -10.61 4.06
C ILE A 105 2.44 -11.44 3.04
N ALA A 106 1.94 -10.80 2.00
CA ALA A 106 1.26 -11.50 0.92
C ALA A 106 1.89 -11.15 -0.42
N GLY A 107 1.80 -12.09 -1.34
CA GLY A 107 2.14 -11.89 -2.74
C GLY A 107 1.00 -12.35 -3.64
N VAL A 108 0.79 -11.62 -4.72
CA VAL A 108 -0.18 -11.94 -5.76
C VAL A 108 0.55 -11.96 -7.08
N TYR A 109 0.48 -13.09 -7.79
CA TYR A 109 0.97 -13.24 -9.15
C TYR A 109 -0.20 -13.23 -10.13
N ALA A 110 -0.25 -12.19 -10.95
CA ALA A 110 -1.13 -12.14 -12.10
C ALA A 110 -0.37 -12.65 -13.33
N ARG A 111 -0.67 -13.89 -13.72
CA ARG A 111 0.10 -14.66 -14.71
C ARG A 111 -0.23 -14.32 -16.16
N ASP A 112 -1.40 -13.73 -16.40
CA ASP A 112 -1.95 -13.48 -17.72
C ASP A 112 -2.83 -12.22 -17.72
N GLU A 113 -3.17 -11.74 -18.92
CA GLU A 113 -4.01 -10.56 -19.07
C GLU A 113 -5.41 -10.73 -18.48
N GLU A 114 -5.95 -11.96 -18.48
CA GLU A 114 -7.29 -12.24 -17.96
C GLU A 114 -7.34 -12.02 -16.44
N THR A 115 -6.32 -12.50 -15.74
CA THR A 115 -6.13 -12.27 -14.30
C THR A 115 -6.03 -10.78 -13.99
N LEU A 116 -5.23 -10.03 -14.76
CA LEU A 116 -5.11 -8.58 -14.60
C LEU A 116 -6.44 -7.86 -14.88
N LYS A 117 -7.14 -8.20 -15.96
CA LYS A 117 -8.48 -7.65 -16.29
C LYS A 117 -9.49 -7.96 -15.19
N SER A 118 -9.44 -9.16 -14.60
CA SER A 118 -10.29 -9.54 -13.46
C SER A 118 -10.00 -8.67 -12.24
N LEU A 119 -8.73 -8.49 -11.89
CA LEU A 119 -8.31 -7.60 -10.81
C LEU A 119 -8.75 -6.14 -11.04
N TYR A 120 -8.56 -5.58 -12.25
CA TYR A 120 -9.02 -4.23 -12.56
C TYR A 120 -10.55 -4.07 -12.41
N LYS A 121 -11.35 -5.11 -12.70
CA LYS A 121 -12.81 -5.10 -12.50
C LYS A 121 -13.21 -5.06 -11.03
N THR A 122 -12.39 -5.61 -10.12
CA THR A 122 -12.70 -5.59 -8.67
C THR A 122 -12.64 -4.18 -8.06
N LYS A 123 -12.07 -3.19 -8.77
CA LYS A 123 -11.92 -1.80 -8.32
C LYS A 123 -11.28 -1.71 -6.93
N ILE A 124 -10.20 -2.47 -6.72
CA ILE A 124 -9.44 -2.43 -5.47
C ILE A 124 -8.96 -0.98 -5.26
N GLN A 125 -9.41 -0.40 -4.15
CA GLN A 125 -8.95 0.89 -3.65
C GLN A 125 -7.86 0.67 -2.60
N ASP A 126 -7.23 1.74 -2.12
CA ASP A 126 -6.30 1.68 -0.98
C ASP A 126 -6.95 0.91 0.17
N SER A 127 -6.28 -0.16 0.61
CA SER A 127 -6.77 -1.08 1.64
C SER A 127 -7.06 -0.37 2.96
N LYS A 128 -6.45 0.80 3.19
CA LYS A 128 -6.68 1.64 4.37
C LYS A 128 -8.04 2.33 4.39
N LEU A 129 -8.66 2.52 3.23
CA LEU A 129 -9.99 3.14 3.09
C LEU A 129 -11.13 2.13 3.20
N LEU A 130 -10.80 0.83 3.19
CA LEU A 130 -11.76 -0.26 3.22
C LEU A 130 -12.01 -0.74 4.65
N ASN A 131 -13.27 -1.08 4.94
CA ASN A 131 -13.61 -1.71 6.21
C ASN A 131 -13.30 -3.21 6.21
N ASP A 132 -13.23 -3.82 7.39
CA ASP A 132 -12.85 -5.23 7.56
C ASP A 132 -13.75 -6.19 6.73
N ALA A 133 -15.06 -5.89 6.57
CA ALA A 133 -15.96 -6.72 5.77
C ALA A 133 -15.68 -6.63 4.25
N GLN A 134 -15.35 -5.43 3.76
CA GLN A 134 -14.92 -5.23 2.37
C GLN A 134 -13.61 -5.95 2.10
N ILE A 135 -12.64 -5.89 3.02
CA ILE A 135 -11.38 -6.62 2.93
C ILE A 135 -11.63 -8.13 2.78
N LEU A 136 -12.46 -8.72 3.63
CA LEU A 136 -12.79 -10.16 3.57
C LEU A 136 -13.44 -10.55 2.24
N SER A 137 -14.36 -9.73 1.73
CA SER A 137 -15.03 -9.97 0.45
C SER A 137 -14.06 -9.91 -0.73
N LEU A 138 -13.24 -8.85 -0.80
CA LEU A 138 -12.25 -8.69 -1.88
C LEU A 138 -11.17 -9.77 -1.81
N ALA A 139 -10.70 -10.14 -0.62
CA ALA A 139 -9.74 -11.22 -0.45
C ALA A 139 -10.27 -12.54 -1.01
N LYS A 140 -11.55 -12.85 -0.80
CA LYS A 140 -12.18 -14.05 -1.39
C LYS A 140 -12.13 -14.02 -2.91
N THR A 141 -12.44 -12.87 -3.53
CA THR A 141 -12.37 -12.71 -4.99
C THR A 141 -10.94 -12.85 -5.51
N ILE A 142 -9.95 -12.22 -4.87
CA ILE A 142 -8.54 -12.30 -5.29
C ILE A 142 -8.03 -13.75 -5.19
N ARG A 143 -8.34 -14.44 -4.09
CA ARG A 143 -7.94 -15.85 -3.88
C ARG A 143 -8.55 -16.80 -4.93
N SER A 144 -9.71 -16.47 -5.49
CA SER A 144 -10.34 -17.28 -6.54
C SER A 144 -9.80 -17.03 -7.95
N SER A 145 -9.15 -15.87 -8.20
CA SER A 145 -8.73 -15.47 -9.55
C SER A 145 -7.22 -15.45 -9.75
N CYS A 146 -6.43 -15.35 -8.68
CA CYS A 146 -4.99 -15.14 -8.77
C CYS A 146 -4.19 -16.28 -8.13
N THR A 147 -2.94 -16.45 -8.56
CA THR A 147 -1.97 -17.23 -7.80
C THR A 147 -1.43 -16.35 -6.67
N TYR A 148 -1.36 -16.86 -5.45
CA TYR A 148 -0.95 -16.07 -4.30
C TYR A 148 -0.23 -16.92 -3.26
N ASP A 149 0.51 -16.26 -2.36
CA ASP A 149 1.03 -16.86 -1.15
C ASP A 149 0.96 -15.86 0.00
N VAL A 150 0.81 -16.36 1.22
CA VAL A 150 0.72 -15.54 2.42
C VAL A 150 1.61 -16.13 3.51
N MET A 151 2.55 -15.32 4.01
CA MET A 151 3.38 -15.64 5.16
C MET A 151 2.84 -14.89 6.38
N ILE A 152 2.50 -15.64 7.44
CA ILE A 152 2.02 -15.09 8.70
C ILE A 152 3.07 -15.35 9.78
N LEU A 153 3.68 -14.28 10.29
CA LEU A 153 4.60 -14.34 11.43
C LEU A 153 3.84 -13.98 12.69
N TYR A 154 3.37 -15.01 13.41
CA TYR A 154 2.80 -14.85 14.75
C TYR A 154 3.81 -14.21 15.71
N PRO A 155 3.36 -13.49 16.75
CA PRO A 155 4.25 -12.73 17.65
C PRO A 155 5.44 -13.53 18.18
N GLU A 156 5.24 -14.78 18.59
CA GLU A 156 6.31 -15.67 19.04
C GLU A 156 7.42 -15.83 17.98
N LYS A 157 7.04 -16.27 16.76
CA LYS A 157 8.00 -16.45 15.66
C LYS A 157 8.58 -15.12 15.19
N TYR A 158 7.77 -14.07 15.17
CA TYR A 158 8.19 -12.72 14.84
C TYR A 158 9.30 -12.24 15.80
N ASN A 159 9.11 -12.41 17.11
CA ASN A 159 10.08 -12.00 18.12
C ASN A 159 11.38 -12.81 18.02
N GLU A 160 11.29 -14.11 17.76
CA GLU A 160 12.47 -14.96 17.48
C GLU A 160 13.25 -14.44 16.26
N LEU A 161 12.56 -14.18 15.14
CA LEU A 161 13.20 -13.71 13.92
C LEU A 161 13.76 -12.30 14.08
N TYR A 162 13.01 -11.39 14.71
CA TYR A 162 13.50 -10.05 15.02
C TYR A 162 14.76 -10.11 15.87
N GLY A 163 14.81 -11.02 16.86
CA GLY A 163 16.00 -11.27 17.67
C GLY A 163 17.23 -11.76 16.87
N LYS A 164 17.04 -12.33 15.68
CA LYS A 164 18.13 -12.75 14.78
C LYS A 164 18.53 -11.65 13.78
N PHE A 165 17.55 -10.93 13.25
CA PHE A 165 17.79 -9.88 12.25
C PHE A 165 18.20 -8.54 12.85
N HIS A 166 17.74 -8.24 14.07
CA HIS A 166 17.91 -6.97 14.80
C HIS A 166 17.42 -5.70 14.07
N ASN A 167 16.82 -5.85 12.90
CA ASN A 167 16.35 -4.75 12.06
C ASN A 167 15.08 -5.16 11.32
N LEU A 168 14.00 -4.39 11.51
CA LEU A 168 12.69 -4.67 10.90
C LEU A 168 12.76 -4.67 9.38
N ASN A 169 13.49 -3.75 8.76
CA ASN A 169 13.58 -3.67 7.30
C ASN A 169 14.32 -4.88 6.72
N ILE A 170 15.30 -5.44 7.42
CA ILE A 170 15.97 -6.68 6.99
C ILE A 170 15.02 -7.88 7.11
N LEU A 171 14.22 -7.94 8.19
CA LEU A 171 13.19 -8.97 8.35
C LEU A 171 12.11 -8.87 7.26
N LEU A 172 11.62 -7.66 6.96
CA LEU A 172 10.66 -7.42 5.87
C LEU A 172 11.24 -7.83 4.52
N ALA A 173 12.48 -7.44 4.22
CA ALA A 173 13.14 -7.84 2.98
C ALA A 173 13.28 -9.35 2.84
N TRP A 174 13.64 -10.07 3.91
CA TRP A 174 13.67 -11.53 3.90
C TRP A 174 12.29 -12.15 3.63
N ALA A 175 11.24 -11.62 4.26
CA ALA A 175 9.88 -12.12 4.10
C ALA A 175 9.34 -11.85 2.68
N HIS A 176 9.50 -10.63 2.16
CA HIS A 176 9.13 -10.27 0.79
C HIS A 176 9.90 -11.11 -0.23
N ALA A 177 11.23 -11.24 -0.07
CA ALA A 177 12.04 -12.08 -0.96
C ALA A 177 11.61 -13.54 -0.94
N THR A 178 11.16 -14.06 0.21
CA THR A 178 10.67 -15.44 0.32
C THR A 178 9.34 -15.63 -0.42
N ILE A 179 8.43 -14.67 -0.32
CA ILE A 179 7.16 -14.70 -1.08
C ILE A 179 7.42 -14.58 -2.59
N ILE A 180 8.27 -13.64 -3.00
CA ILE A 180 8.64 -13.44 -4.41
C ILE A 180 9.26 -14.72 -4.97
N ASP A 181 10.27 -15.29 -4.30
CA ASP A 181 10.95 -16.51 -4.74
C ASP A 181 10.00 -17.72 -4.85
N LYS A 182 9.01 -17.81 -3.96
CA LYS A 182 8.03 -18.92 -3.98
C LYS A 182 7.00 -18.77 -5.11
N LEU A 183 6.64 -17.54 -5.47
CA LEU A 183 5.62 -17.27 -6.49
C LEU A 183 6.20 -17.05 -7.90
N ALA A 184 7.48 -16.67 -8.00
CA ALA A 184 8.12 -16.41 -9.28
C ALA A 184 8.16 -17.68 -10.15
N PRO A 185 7.80 -17.59 -11.45
CA PRO A 185 8.03 -18.68 -12.38
C PRO A 185 9.52 -18.92 -12.58
N ARG A 186 9.90 -20.16 -12.92
CA ARG A 186 11.29 -20.53 -13.22
C ARG A 186 11.35 -21.21 -14.59
N PRO A 187 11.96 -20.59 -15.61
CA PRO A 187 12.59 -19.26 -15.61
C PRO A 187 11.57 -18.12 -15.46
N SER A 188 12.01 -16.96 -14.98
CA SER A 188 11.14 -15.78 -14.78
C SER A 188 10.66 -15.16 -16.09
N GLY A 189 11.48 -15.25 -17.15
CA GLY A 189 11.17 -14.65 -18.45
C GLY A 189 10.96 -13.13 -18.34
N GLU A 190 9.83 -12.63 -18.85
CA GLU A 190 9.47 -11.21 -18.78
C GLU A 190 8.76 -10.82 -17.47
N VAL A 191 8.51 -11.78 -16.58
CA VAL A 191 7.83 -11.54 -15.31
C VAL A 191 8.74 -10.75 -14.38
N PHE A 192 8.18 -9.72 -13.73
CA PHE A 192 8.85 -8.91 -12.73
C PHE A 192 7.97 -8.78 -11.48
N ALA A 193 8.59 -8.48 -10.34
CA ALA A 193 7.87 -8.17 -9.11
C ALA A 193 7.87 -6.67 -8.81
N ILE A 194 6.81 -6.21 -8.15
CA ILE A 194 6.67 -4.85 -7.63
C ILE A 194 6.49 -4.95 -6.11
N SER A 195 7.22 -4.11 -5.38
CA SER A 195 7.09 -3.96 -3.93
C SER A 195 7.01 -2.48 -3.57
N ASP A 196 6.28 -2.15 -2.50
CA ASP A 196 6.39 -0.83 -1.87
C ASP A 196 7.79 -0.67 -1.26
N GLN A 197 8.32 0.55 -1.34
CA GLN A 197 9.64 0.86 -0.82
C GLN A 197 9.57 1.09 0.70
N PHE A 198 9.79 0.03 1.49
CA PHE A 198 9.78 0.10 2.95
C PHE A 198 11.14 0.46 3.58
N ALA A 199 12.21 0.50 2.79
CA ALA A 199 13.56 0.83 3.26
C ALA A 199 14.14 2.04 2.51
N SER A 200 14.99 2.82 3.20
CA SER A 200 15.67 3.97 2.61
C SER A 200 16.57 3.59 1.42
N SER A 201 17.03 2.34 1.37
CA SER A 201 17.80 1.80 0.26
C SER A 201 17.08 0.61 -0.37
N GLU A 202 16.89 0.67 -1.69
CA GLU A 202 16.41 -0.45 -2.51
C GLU A 202 17.27 -1.70 -2.37
N SER A 203 18.55 -1.54 -2.00
CA SER A 203 19.50 -2.64 -1.84
C SER A 203 19.07 -3.67 -0.80
N VAL A 204 18.26 -3.30 0.19
CA VAL A 204 17.85 -4.21 1.28
C VAL A 204 17.06 -5.40 0.72
N LEU A 205 16.04 -5.13 -0.10
CA LEU A 205 15.25 -6.19 -0.76
C LEU A 205 16.06 -6.92 -1.84
N LEU A 206 16.81 -6.18 -2.66
CA LEU A 206 17.65 -6.79 -3.71
C LEU A 206 18.68 -7.77 -3.13
N ASN A 207 19.29 -7.44 -1.99
CA ASN A 207 20.22 -8.35 -1.31
C ASN A 207 19.53 -9.58 -0.73
N ALA A 208 18.30 -9.44 -0.23
CA ALA A 208 17.52 -10.59 0.24
C ALA A 208 17.13 -11.53 -0.92
N LEU A 209 16.77 -10.98 -2.09
CA LEU A 209 16.48 -11.76 -3.30
C LEU A 209 17.71 -12.46 -3.86
N LYS A 210 18.87 -11.79 -3.89
CA LYS A 210 20.15 -12.42 -4.30
C LYS A 210 20.44 -13.69 -3.50
N LYS A 211 20.16 -13.69 -2.19
CA LYS A 211 20.33 -14.88 -1.33
C LYS A 211 19.38 -16.03 -1.65
N LYS A 212 18.31 -15.79 -2.42
CA LYS A 212 17.35 -16.82 -2.87
C LYS A 212 17.72 -17.46 -4.21
N ASN A 213 18.76 -16.96 -4.90
CA ASN A 213 19.12 -17.39 -6.26
C ASN A 213 17.94 -17.30 -7.24
N THR A 214 17.12 -16.24 -7.13
CA THR A 214 16.03 -15.96 -8.06
C THR A 214 16.51 -15.09 -9.21
N ASP A 215 16.01 -15.36 -10.43
CA ASP A 215 16.29 -14.60 -11.65
C ASP A 215 15.29 -13.46 -11.89
N ILE A 216 14.29 -13.31 -11.03
CA ILE A 216 13.24 -12.31 -11.19
C ILE A 216 13.75 -10.89 -10.92
N SER A 217 13.37 -9.95 -11.79
CA SER A 217 13.62 -8.52 -11.58
C SER A 217 12.59 -7.92 -10.62
N VAL A 218 13.01 -6.97 -9.79
CA VAL A 218 12.12 -6.32 -8.81
C VAL A 218 12.20 -4.82 -8.93
N ILE A 219 11.03 -4.19 -9.02
CA ILE A 219 10.85 -2.75 -9.07
C ILE A 219 10.31 -2.30 -7.71
N GLN A 220 11.04 -1.42 -7.04
CA GLN A 220 10.57 -0.77 -5.82
C GLN A 220 10.02 0.61 -6.19
N LYS A 221 8.80 0.90 -5.75
CA LYS A 221 8.15 2.19 -5.99
C LYS A 221 7.63 2.74 -4.68
N VAL A 222 7.64 4.06 -4.56
CA VAL A 222 6.87 4.76 -3.52
C VAL A 222 5.41 4.75 -3.96
N ARG A 223 4.49 4.38 -3.06
CA ARG A 223 3.06 4.19 -3.37
C ARG A 223 2.81 3.06 -4.36
N ALA A 224 3.50 1.94 -4.18
CA ALA A 224 3.36 0.80 -5.07
C ALA A 224 1.92 0.24 -5.13
N GLU A 225 1.06 0.52 -4.15
CA GLU A 225 -0.36 0.17 -4.13
C GLU A 225 -1.17 0.77 -5.28
N GLN A 226 -0.61 1.71 -6.04
CA GLN A 226 -1.20 2.15 -7.32
C GLN A 226 -1.21 1.04 -8.38
N ASP A 227 -0.30 0.06 -8.26
CA ASP A 227 -0.34 -1.14 -9.10
C ASP A 227 -1.36 -2.14 -8.56
N ILE A 228 -2.21 -2.65 -9.45
CA ILE A 228 -3.32 -3.53 -9.09
C ILE A 228 -2.86 -4.83 -8.41
N VAL A 229 -1.69 -5.38 -8.76
CA VAL A 229 -1.21 -6.62 -8.10
C VAL A 229 -0.67 -6.35 -6.70
N VAL A 230 -0.08 -5.17 -6.46
CA VAL A 230 0.37 -4.75 -5.12
C VAL A 230 -0.84 -4.41 -4.26
N ALA A 231 -1.84 -3.72 -4.83
CA ALA A 231 -3.11 -3.47 -4.16
C ALA A 231 -3.80 -4.78 -3.74
N ALA A 232 -3.82 -5.78 -4.63
CA ALA A 232 -4.35 -7.11 -4.33
C ALA A 232 -3.56 -7.81 -3.21
N ALA A 233 -2.22 -7.74 -3.24
CA ALA A 233 -1.38 -8.25 -2.16
C ALA A 233 -1.68 -7.54 -0.82
N SER A 234 -1.89 -6.23 -0.83
CA SER A 234 -2.28 -5.44 0.34
C SER A 234 -3.58 -5.94 0.97
N ILE A 235 -4.59 -6.24 0.13
CA ILE A 235 -5.86 -6.82 0.59
C ILE A 235 -5.64 -8.19 1.26
N LEU A 236 -4.85 -9.08 0.65
CA LEU A 236 -4.58 -10.40 1.23
C LEU A 236 -3.77 -10.31 2.53
N ALA A 237 -2.77 -9.43 2.60
CA ALA A 237 -1.99 -9.21 3.81
C ALA A 237 -2.88 -8.65 4.94
N ARG A 238 -3.79 -7.72 4.61
CA ARG A 238 -4.73 -7.13 5.58
C ARG A 238 -5.76 -8.13 6.06
N GLU A 239 -6.31 -8.96 5.16
CA GLU A 239 -7.21 -10.05 5.52
C GLU A 239 -6.53 -11.02 6.49
N ALA A 240 -5.33 -11.49 6.15
CA ALA A 240 -4.57 -12.39 7.00
C ALA A 240 -4.31 -11.78 8.38
N PHE A 241 -4.01 -10.49 8.46
CA PHE A 241 -3.86 -9.77 9.72
C PHE A 241 -5.16 -9.76 10.55
N ILE A 242 -6.31 -9.42 9.96
CA ILE A 242 -7.61 -9.39 10.64
C ILE A 242 -8.01 -10.78 11.15
N THR A 243 -7.91 -11.79 10.29
CA THR A 243 -8.22 -13.19 10.62
C THR A 243 -7.33 -13.69 11.76
N THR A 244 -6.03 -13.40 11.70
CA THR A 244 -5.08 -13.83 12.73
C THR A 244 -5.28 -13.09 14.06
N MET A 245 -5.62 -11.80 14.02
CA MET A 245 -5.99 -11.04 15.23
C MET A 245 -7.19 -11.69 15.92
N THR A 246 -8.24 -12.03 15.17
CA THR A 246 -9.42 -12.75 15.70
C THR A 246 -9.03 -14.08 16.34
N ASN A 247 -8.15 -14.85 15.69
CA ASN A 247 -7.67 -16.12 16.23
C ASN A 247 -6.87 -15.96 17.52
N LEU A 248 -6.03 -14.92 17.62
CA LEU A 248 -5.30 -14.59 18.85
C LEU A 248 -6.23 -14.16 19.98
N GLU A 249 -7.20 -13.30 19.69
CA GLU A 249 -8.23 -12.89 20.64
C GLU A 249 -8.98 -14.09 21.22
N GLN A 250 -9.39 -15.03 20.37
CA GLN A 250 -10.07 -16.26 20.79
C GLN A 250 -9.16 -17.18 21.60
N ARG A 251 -7.96 -17.47 21.10
CA ARG A 251 -7.00 -18.38 21.73
C ARG A 251 -6.62 -17.96 23.14
N PHE A 252 -6.44 -16.64 23.35
CA PHE A 252 -6.05 -16.11 24.66
C PHE A 252 -7.23 -15.55 25.47
N SER A 253 -8.45 -15.54 24.91
CA SER A 253 -9.62 -14.90 25.51
C SER A 253 -9.36 -13.43 25.88
N LEU A 254 -8.79 -12.69 24.93
CA LEU A 254 -8.41 -11.28 25.07
C LEU A 254 -9.05 -10.43 23.98
N LYS A 255 -9.16 -9.12 24.21
CA LYS A 255 -9.42 -8.13 23.18
C LYS A 255 -8.15 -7.34 22.89
N LEU A 256 -7.71 -7.35 21.63
CA LEU A 256 -6.42 -6.83 21.21
C LEU A 256 -6.64 -5.65 20.25
N PRO A 257 -6.56 -4.39 20.73
CA PRO A 257 -6.73 -3.23 19.87
C PRO A 257 -5.60 -3.15 18.83
N LYS A 258 -5.95 -2.74 17.61
CA LYS A 258 -4.99 -2.49 16.51
C LYS A 258 -4.17 -1.21 16.78
N GLY A 259 -2.99 -1.11 16.18
CA GLY A 259 -2.07 0.04 16.27
C GLY A 259 -1.15 0.03 17.51
N ALA A 260 -0.76 1.22 17.95
CA ALA A 260 0.15 1.44 19.09
C ALA A 260 -0.29 2.60 20.00
N SER A 261 -1.59 2.85 20.11
CA SER A 261 -2.18 3.99 20.84
C SER A 261 -2.14 3.84 22.37
N ALA A 262 -2.61 4.85 23.10
CA ALA A 262 -2.76 4.78 24.56
C ALA A 262 -3.67 3.62 25.01
N GLN A 263 -4.71 3.30 24.23
CA GLN A 263 -5.59 2.15 24.50
C GLN A 263 -4.82 0.83 24.42
N VAL A 264 -3.90 0.70 23.44
CA VAL A 264 -3.03 -0.48 23.29
C VAL A 264 -2.15 -0.66 24.53
N LYS A 265 -1.58 0.43 25.06
CA LYS A 265 -0.79 0.40 26.31
C LYS A 265 -1.63 -0.05 27.50
N SER A 266 -2.84 0.48 27.64
CA SER A 266 -3.76 0.10 28.73
C SER A 266 -4.10 -1.39 28.70
N VAL A 267 -4.46 -1.91 27.53
CA VAL A 267 -4.72 -3.35 27.35
C VAL A 267 -3.47 -4.19 27.62
N GLY A 268 -2.30 -3.74 27.14
CA GLY A 268 -1.04 -4.42 27.40
C GLY A 268 -0.70 -4.53 28.90
N LYS A 269 -0.92 -3.45 29.67
CA LYS A 269 -0.77 -3.48 31.14
C LYS A 269 -1.75 -4.44 31.80
N SER A 270 -3.00 -4.45 31.35
CA SER A 270 -4.02 -5.39 31.86
C SER A 270 -3.61 -6.85 31.62
N ILE A 271 -3.10 -7.18 30.42
CA ILE A 271 -2.60 -8.52 30.10
C ILE A 271 -1.37 -8.86 30.97
N LEU A 272 -0.41 -7.94 31.10
CA LEU A 272 0.77 -8.16 31.93
C LEU A 272 0.39 -8.49 33.38
N ASN A 273 -0.52 -7.71 33.97
CA ASN A 273 -0.93 -7.87 35.37
C ASN A 273 -1.77 -9.14 35.59
N SER A 274 -2.61 -9.52 34.64
CA SER A 274 -3.55 -10.64 34.80
C SER A 274 -3.00 -11.99 34.31
N ARG A 275 -2.12 -12.00 33.31
CA ARG A 275 -1.63 -13.21 32.62
C ARG A 275 -0.10 -13.32 32.58
N GLY A 276 0.62 -12.29 33.01
CA GLY A 276 2.07 -12.29 33.06
C GLY A 276 2.75 -11.94 31.73
N LYS A 277 4.07 -11.73 31.82
CA LYS A 277 4.92 -11.27 30.70
C LYS A 277 5.02 -12.30 29.58
N GLU A 278 5.00 -13.59 29.92
CA GLU A 278 5.06 -14.68 28.95
C GLU A 278 3.86 -14.62 27.99
N VAL A 279 2.63 -14.53 28.52
CA VAL A 279 1.43 -14.41 27.69
C VAL A 279 1.44 -13.12 26.87
N LEU A 280 1.89 -12.00 27.43
CA LEU A 280 2.04 -10.76 26.68
C LEU A 280 2.97 -10.94 25.46
N SER A 281 4.12 -11.61 25.63
CA SER A 281 5.07 -11.86 24.55
C SER A 281 4.55 -12.77 23.42
N LEU A 282 3.53 -13.59 23.71
CA LEU A 282 2.86 -14.45 22.72
C LEU A 282 1.84 -13.70 21.86
N VAL A 283 1.43 -12.49 22.27
CA VAL A 283 0.44 -11.68 21.56
C VAL A 283 0.98 -10.37 20.99
N CYS A 284 2.20 -9.96 21.35
CA CYS A 284 2.78 -8.67 20.91
C CYS A 284 4.21 -8.73 20.37
N LYS A 285 4.60 -7.67 19.66
CA LYS A 285 5.97 -7.42 19.19
C LYS A 285 6.80 -6.82 20.32
N THR A 286 7.75 -7.57 20.88
CA THR A 286 8.44 -7.20 22.13
C THR A 286 9.51 -6.13 21.96
N HIS A 287 10.01 -5.90 20.74
CA HIS A 287 10.99 -4.85 20.46
C HIS A 287 10.39 -3.44 20.40
N PHE A 288 9.06 -3.30 20.39
CA PHE A 288 8.42 -2.00 20.37
C PHE A 288 8.70 -1.25 21.68
N LYS A 289 8.92 0.07 21.59
CA LYS A 289 9.02 0.93 22.77
C LYS A 289 7.84 0.74 23.73
N THR A 290 6.65 0.52 23.18
CA THR A 290 5.42 0.20 23.92
C THR A 290 5.58 -0.98 24.87
N PHE A 291 6.31 -2.04 24.50
CA PHE A 291 6.54 -3.20 25.37
C PHE A 291 7.30 -2.82 26.64
N ASN A 292 8.37 -2.04 26.47
CA ASN A 292 9.19 -1.57 27.59
C ASN A 292 8.39 -0.65 28.50
N GLU A 293 7.67 0.32 27.92
CA GLU A 293 6.81 1.23 28.70
C GLU A 293 5.72 0.50 29.50
N ILE A 294 5.19 -0.62 28.99
CA ILE A 294 4.24 -1.48 29.72
C ILE A 294 4.96 -2.17 30.88
N CYS A 295 6.10 -2.83 30.63
CA CYS A 295 6.84 -3.59 31.64
C CYS A 295 7.41 -2.70 32.76
N ASP A 296 7.97 -1.54 32.41
CA ASP A 296 8.58 -0.61 33.37
C ASP A 296 7.53 -0.05 34.32
N SER A 297 6.32 0.24 33.82
CA SER A 297 5.23 0.78 34.63
C SER A 297 4.60 -0.23 35.60
N ALA A 298 4.89 -1.52 35.46
CA ALA A 298 4.46 -2.55 36.41
C ALA A 298 5.51 -2.81 37.50
N SER A 299 6.72 -2.27 37.32
CA SER A 299 7.84 -2.41 38.26
C SER A 299 7.94 -1.24 39.25
N ALA A 300 7.05 -0.25 39.13
CA ALA A 300 6.95 0.96 39.96
C ALA A 300 5.66 0.90 40.79
#